data_AF-A0A1S9D5Q9-F1
#
_entry.id   AF-A0A1S9D5Q9-F1
#
_cell.length_a   1.000
_cell.length_b   1.000
_cell.length_c   1.000
_cell.angle_alpha   90.00
_cell.angle_beta   90.00
_cell.angle_gamma   90.00
#
_symmetry.space_group_name_H-M   'P 1'
#
loop_
_entity.id
_entity.type
_entity.pdbx_description
1 polymer ?
#
loop_
_entity_poly.entity_id
_entity_poly.type
_entity_poly.pdbx_seq_one_letter_code
_entity_poly.pdbx_strand_id
1 'polypeptide(L)'
;MSDHQYKFTVKMGCSGCSNAIQKALGPLSGLKSLDISLEQQTVSVVAEPSLSFDAVLAAIKGKGKDVHSGEIDGVPQPIKVKLGHPPDEVLQGESTKNGWTHSG
;
A
#
# COMPACT_ATOMS: atom_id res chain seq x y z
N MET A 1 17.64 -10.98 -2.53
CA MET A 1 16.67 -10.11 -1.83
C MET A 1 15.31 -10.49 -2.34
N SER A 2 14.36 -10.78 -1.47
CA SER A 2 13.01 -11.19 -1.92
C SER A 2 12.25 -9.95 -2.37
N ASP A 3 11.74 -9.99 -3.59
CA ASP A 3 10.74 -9.06 -4.10
C ASP A 3 9.38 -9.27 -3.39
N HIS A 4 8.54 -8.25 -3.48
CA HIS A 4 7.16 -8.28 -3.00
C HIS A 4 6.18 -8.14 -4.15
N GLN A 5 5.06 -8.85 -4.05
CA GLN A 5 4.00 -8.77 -5.02
C GLN A 5 2.82 -8.00 -4.43
N TYR A 6 2.55 -6.82 -4.98
CA TYR A 6 1.43 -5.99 -4.57
C TYR A 6 0.28 -6.10 -5.57
N LYS A 7 -0.94 -6.22 -5.07
CA LYS A 7 -2.14 -6.23 -5.90
C LYS A 7 -3.13 -5.21 -5.37
N PHE A 8 -3.67 -4.38 -6.25
CA PHE A 8 -4.66 -3.35 -5.91
C PHE A 8 -5.89 -3.51 -6.77
N THR A 9 -7.06 -3.43 -6.14
CA THR A 9 -8.35 -3.34 -6.84
C THR A 9 -8.72 -1.87 -6.95
N VAL A 10 -8.79 -1.34 -8.18
CA VAL A 10 -8.91 0.09 -8.47
C VAL A 10 -10.07 0.32 -9.43
N LYS A 11 -10.94 1.28 -9.12
CA LYS A 11 -12.03 1.66 -10.03
C LYS A 11 -11.48 2.31 -11.30
N MET A 12 -11.41 1.55 -12.38
CA MET A 12 -11.02 1.99 -13.71
C MET A 12 -12.23 1.96 -14.65
N GLY A 13 -12.64 3.10 -15.18
CA GLY A 13 -13.81 3.22 -16.05
C GLY A 13 -13.51 3.30 -17.55
N CYS A 14 -12.28 3.66 -17.93
CA CYS A 14 -11.88 3.88 -19.33
C CYS A 14 -10.39 3.59 -19.52
N SER A 15 -9.96 3.34 -20.77
CA SER A 15 -8.55 3.07 -21.13
C SER A 15 -7.59 4.21 -20.75
N GLY A 16 -8.09 5.45 -20.65
CA GLY A 16 -7.29 6.57 -20.11
C GLY A 16 -6.91 6.41 -18.64
N CYS A 17 -7.67 5.62 -17.85
CA CYS A 17 -7.41 5.40 -16.43
C CYS A 17 -6.23 4.47 -16.19
N SER A 18 -6.11 3.38 -16.95
CA SER A 18 -4.97 2.46 -16.85
C SER A 18 -3.68 3.15 -17.26
N ASN A 19 -3.70 3.92 -18.36
CA ASN A 19 -2.53 4.65 -18.82
C ASN A 19 -2.05 5.71 -17.79
N ALA A 20 -2.98 6.36 -17.09
CA ALA A 20 -2.64 7.29 -16.01
C ALA A 20 -1.95 6.60 -14.83
N ILE A 21 -2.39 5.40 -14.47
CA ILE A 21 -1.76 4.56 -13.43
C ILE A 21 -0.39 4.08 -13.89
N GLN A 22 -0.27 3.60 -15.13
CA GLN A 22 1.00 3.18 -15.70
C GLN A 22 2.04 4.31 -15.65
N LYS A 23 1.66 5.53 -16.03
CA LYS A 23 2.54 6.71 -15.95
C LYS A 23 2.87 7.13 -14.52
N ALA A 24 2.04 6.78 -13.54
CA ALA A 24 2.31 7.04 -12.12
C ALA A 24 3.35 6.08 -11.56
N LEU A 25 3.24 4.80 -11.92
CA LEU A 25 4.02 3.71 -11.33
C LEU A 25 5.31 3.41 -12.10
N GLY A 26 5.30 3.57 -13.42
CA GLY A 26 6.46 3.32 -14.29
C GLY A 26 7.78 3.98 -13.86
N PRO A 27 7.80 5.26 -13.41
CA PRO A 27 9.04 5.90 -12.98
C PRO A 27 9.44 5.60 -11.52
N LEU A 28 8.69 4.78 -10.77
CA LEU A 28 9.04 4.47 -9.39
C LEU A 28 10.30 3.59 -9.34
N SER A 29 11.30 4.06 -8.58
CA SER A 29 12.50 3.28 -8.31
C SER A 29 12.14 2.03 -7.51
N GLY A 30 12.66 0.87 -7.92
CA GLY A 30 12.33 -0.43 -7.33
C GLY A 30 11.13 -1.14 -7.97
N LEU A 31 10.49 -0.57 -8.99
CA LEU A 31 9.50 -1.28 -9.80
C LEU A 31 10.18 -2.33 -10.69
N LYS A 32 9.84 -3.61 -10.54
CA LYS A 32 10.34 -4.71 -11.39
C LYS A 32 9.38 -5.06 -12.52
N SER A 33 8.10 -5.20 -12.16
CA SER A 33 7.03 -5.52 -13.11
C SER A 33 5.77 -4.76 -12.75
N LEU A 34 5.01 -4.40 -13.79
CA LEU A 34 3.73 -3.73 -13.66
C LEU A 34 2.76 -4.34 -14.66
N ASP A 35 1.66 -4.87 -14.14
CA ASP A 35 0.55 -5.42 -14.91
C ASP A 35 -0.74 -4.71 -14.52
N ILE A 36 -1.48 -4.22 -15.51
CA ILE A 36 -2.72 -3.47 -15.30
C ILE A 36 -3.82 -4.12 -16.12
N SER A 37 -4.81 -4.69 -15.44
CA SER A 37 -5.98 -5.30 -16.06
C SER A 37 -7.18 -4.37 -15.90
N LEU A 38 -7.61 -3.78 -17.02
CA LEU A 38 -8.84 -2.98 -17.06
C LEU A 38 -10.09 -3.83 -16.83
N GLU A 39 -10.10 -5.05 -17.38
CA GLU A 39 -11.21 -5.99 -17.29
C GLU A 39 -11.45 -6.43 -15.85
N GLN A 40 -10.37 -6.76 -15.15
CA GLN A 40 -10.44 -7.19 -13.74
C GLN A 40 -10.41 -6.01 -12.77
N GLN A 41 -10.19 -4.79 -13.25
CA GLN A 41 -10.00 -3.60 -12.42
C GLN A 41 -8.87 -3.77 -11.39
N THR A 42 -7.79 -4.45 -11.80
CA THR A 42 -6.65 -4.78 -10.93
C THR A 42 -5.34 -4.19 -11.44
N VAL A 43 -4.48 -3.82 -10.49
CA VAL A 43 -3.09 -3.40 -10.73
C VAL A 43 -2.19 -4.32 -9.94
N SER A 44 -1.34 -5.08 -10.62
CA SER A 44 -0.36 -5.99 -10.02
C SER A 44 1.04 -5.42 -10.21
N VAL A 45 1.81 -5.35 -9.13
CA VAL A 45 3.14 -4.76 -9.09
C VAL A 45 4.10 -5.75 -8.46
N VAL A 46 5.23 -5.99 -9.10
CA VAL A 46 6.38 -6.64 -8.47
C VAL A 46 7.37 -5.55 -8.10
N ALA A 47 7.68 -5.45 -6.82
CA ALA A 47 8.48 -4.38 -6.24
C ALA A 47 9.70 -4.94 -5.51
N GLU A 48 10.81 -4.22 -5.59
CA GLU A 48 11.95 -4.42 -4.69
C GLU A 48 11.57 -4.03 -3.26
N PRO A 49 12.29 -4.56 -2.24
CA PRO A 49 12.05 -4.19 -0.85
C PRO A 49 12.25 -2.70 -0.55
N SER A 50 12.92 -1.96 -1.45
CA SER A 50 13.05 -0.50 -1.39
C SER A 50 11.76 0.26 -1.76
N LEU A 51 10.85 -0.36 -2.51
CA LEU A 51 9.59 0.23 -2.95
C LEU A 51 8.44 -0.32 -2.10
N SER A 52 7.97 0.48 -1.15
CA SER A 52 6.93 0.04 -0.21
C SER A 52 5.52 0.08 -0.82
N PHE A 53 4.66 -0.82 -0.33
CA PHE A 53 3.22 -0.88 -0.68
C PHE A 53 2.52 0.48 -0.55
N ASP A 54 2.79 1.24 0.52
CA ASP A 54 2.19 2.57 0.75
C ASP A 54 2.58 3.59 -0.34
N ALA A 55 3.84 3.57 -0.80
CA ALA A 55 4.30 4.45 -1.87
C ALA A 55 3.57 4.16 -3.19
N VAL A 56 3.36 2.88 -3.50
CA VAL A 56 2.59 2.44 -4.68
C VAL A 56 1.11 2.82 -4.53
N LEU A 57 0.51 2.59 -3.37
CA LEU A 57 -0.87 2.96 -3.06
C LEU A 57 -1.08 4.49 -3.19
N ALA A 58 -0.17 5.29 -2.64
CA ALA A 58 -0.19 6.73 -2.71
C ALA A 58 -0.06 7.23 -4.16
N ALA A 59 0.80 6.62 -4.97
CA ALA A 59 0.94 6.96 -6.38
C ALA A 59 -0.36 6.68 -7.18
N ILE A 60 -1.04 5.56 -6.90
CA ILE A 60 -2.33 5.23 -7.53
C ILE A 60 -3.41 6.24 -7.10
N LYS A 61 -3.55 6.50 -5.81
CA LYS A 61 -4.54 7.45 -5.27
C LYS A 61 -4.28 8.88 -5.71
N GLY A 62 -3.02 9.28 -5.85
CA GLY A 62 -2.60 10.58 -6.37
C GLY A 62 -3.06 10.86 -7.80
N LYS A 63 -3.48 9.83 -8.57
CA LYS A 63 -4.12 9.99 -9.87
C LYS A 63 -5.66 10.14 -9.81
N GLY A 64 -6.21 10.38 -8.61
CA GLY A 64 -7.64 10.54 -8.38
C GLY A 64 -8.41 9.23 -8.59
N LYS A 65 -7.76 8.08 -8.33
CA LYS A 65 -8.37 6.76 -8.47
C LYS A 65 -8.87 6.25 -7.13
N ASP A 66 -10.04 5.63 -7.14
CA ASP A 66 -10.59 4.97 -5.98
C ASP A 66 -10.01 3.55 -5.88
N VAL A 67 -9.37 3.25 -4.75
CA VAL A 67 -8.75 1.94 -4.48
C VAL A 67 -9.59 1.26 -3.41
N HIS A 68 -10.21 0.15 -3.77
CA HIS A 68 -11.11 -0.61 -2.89
C HIS A 68 -10.37 -1.58 -1.98
N SER A 69 -9.28 -2.16 -2.46
CA SER A 69 -8.49 -3.17 -1.74
C SER A 69 -7.04 -3.12 -2.16
N GLY A 70 -6.14 -3.56 -1.29
CA GLY A 70 -4.78 -3.87 -1.66
C GLY A 70 -4.24 -5.06 -0.87
N GLU A 71 -3.32 -5.80 -1.47
CA GLU A 71 -2.77 -7.05 -0.96
C GLU A 71 -1.25 -7.04 -1.11
N ILE A 72 -0.53 -7.60 -0.13
CA ILE A 72 0.92 -7.84 -0.18
C ILE A 72 1.12 -9.36 -0.13
N ASP A 73 1.71 -9.93 -1.17
CA ASP A 73 2.00 -11.36 -1.28
C ASP A 73 0.76 -12.24 -1.02
N GLY A 74 -0.41 -11.77 -1.46
CA GLY A 74 -1.71 -12.42 -1.25
C GLY A 74 -2.37 -12.17 0.12
N VAL A 75 -1.76 -11.35 0.98
CA VAL A 75 -2.32 -10.98 2.29
C VAL A 75 -3.01 -9.61 2.19
N PRO A 76 -4.34 -9.53 2.39
CA PRO A 76 -5.07 -8.27 2.29
C PRO A 76 -4.62 -7.27 3.36
N GLN A 77 -4.38 -6.03 2.91
CA GLN A 77 -3.92 -4.93 3.75
C GLN A 77 -5.02 -3.87 3.91
N PRO A 78 -5.11 -3.23 5.10
CA PRO A 78 -6.02 -2.11 5.29
C PRO A 78 -5.58 -0.91 4.43
N ILE A 79 -6.44 -0.48 3.50
CA ILE A 79 -6.26 0.71 2.67
C ILE A 79 -6.46 2.04 3.45
N LYS A 80 -5.85 2.17 4.62
CA LYS A 80 -5.82 3.42 5.38
C LYS A 80 -4.60 4.23 4.95
N VAL A 81 -4.75 5.09 3.95
CA VAL A 81 -3.70 6.07 3.62
C VAL A 81 -3.61 7.02 4.80
N LYS A 82 -2.59 6.85 5.63
CA LYS A 82 -2.24 7.86 6.60
C LYS A 82 -1.48 8.92 5.82
N LEU A 83 -2.22 9.84 5.19
CA LEU A 83 -1.64 11.00 4.54
C LEU A 83 -0.90 11.81 5.63
N GLY A 84 0.43 11.64 5.71
CA GLY A 84 1.36 12.49 6.46
C GLY A 84 1.86 11.94 7.82
N HIS A 85 3.18 11.70 7.86
CA HIS A 85 4.13 11.70 9.01
C HIS A 85 4.21 10.47 9.96
N PRO A 86 5.40 10.19 10.53
CA PRO A 86 6.64 9.60 9.98
C PRO A 86 6.92 8.19 10.62
N PRO A 87 8.01 7.48 10.24
CA PRO A 87 8.31 6.15 10.79
C PRO A 87 9.03 6.25 12.15
N ASP A 88 8.31 6.03 13.24
CA ASP A 88 8.83 5.37 14.46
C ASP A 88 7.65 5.14 15.42
N GLU A 89 7.05 3.95 15.38
CA GLU A 89 6.48 3.38 16.60
C GLU A 89 6.88 1.91 16.64
N VAL A 90 8.20 1.71 16.78
CA VAL A 90 8.68 0.61 17.60
C VAL A 90 8.43 1.02 19.04
N LEU A 91 7.30 0.62 19.61
CA LEU A 91 7.25 0.25 21.01
C LEU A 91 6.64 -1.14 21.12
N GLN A 92 7.56 -2.08 20.93
CA GLN A 92 7.61 -3.38 21.59
C GLN A 92 7.01 -3.34 23.00
N GLY A 93 6.17 -4.32 23.31
CA GLY A 93 6.26 -5.05 24.58
C GLY A 93 5.65 -4.40 25.82
N GLU A 94 4.55 -5.00 26.26
CA GLU A 94 4.40 -5.57 27.61
C GLU A 94 4.98 -4.78 28.81
N SER A 95 4.09 -4.23 29.63
CA SER A 95 4.20 -4.34 31.08
C SER A 95 2.89 -3.95 31.75
N THR A 96 2.02 -4.94 31.92
CA THR A 96 1.12 -4.99 33.07
C THR A 96 1.98 -4.97 34.34
N LYS A 97 2.14 -3.78 34.94
CA LYS A 97 2.64 -3.64 36.29
C LYS A 97 1.54 -3.05 37.18
N ASN A 98 0.87 -3.97 37.86
CA ASN A 98 0.41 -3.87 39.25
C ASN A 98 0.77 -2.58 40.03
N GLY A 99 -0.25 -1.98 40.67
CA GLY A 99 -0.05 -0.89 41.62
C GLY A 99 -1.29 -0.66 42.49
N TRP A 100 -1.33 -1.35 43.62
CA TRP A 100 -2.27 -1.23 44.73
C TRP A 100 -2.06 0.11 45.49
N THR A 101 -3.02 0.44 46.36
CA THR A 101 -3.13 1.61 47.29
C THR A 101 -3.86 2.82 46.69
N HIS A 102 -4.97 3.28 47.26
CA HIS A 102 -5.00 3.96 48.56
C HIS A 102 -6.30 3.71 49.35
N SER A 103 -6.13 3.47 50.65
CA SER A 103 -7.10 3.81 51.69
C SER A 103 -7.28 5.33 51.76
N GLY A 104 -8.49 5.78 52.08
CA GLY A 104 -8.82 7.16 52.41
C GLY A 104 -10.26 7.23 52.88
#